data_AF-A0A2S8GAA9-F1
#
_entry.id   AF-A0A2S8GAA9-F1
#
_cell.length_a   1.000
_cell.length_b   1.000
_cell.length_c   1.000
_cell.angle_alpha   90.00
_cell.angle_beta   90.00
_cell.angle_gamma   90.00
#
_symmetry.space_group_name_H-M   'P 1'
#
loop_
_entity.id
_entity.type
_entity.pdbx_description
1 polymer ?
#
loop_
_entity_poly.entity_id
_entity_poly.type
_entity_poly.pdbx_seq_one_letter_code
_entity_poly.pdbx_strand_id
1 'polypeptide(L)'
;MTTPLAQAKAEYAERADFWPAGLVMALETATPHSGLVWVIECVEALVDLLQPENADQLQQWIDQLEAFGGETEEAAEEKVRQIWPPTHDPFRIALANLFAAAWKLSHDISGSTYRSLLINALRELGAMPGCRALGGAPIFELFEQLEGRQR
;
A
#
# COMPACT_ATOMS: atom_id res chain seq x y z
N MET A 1 -6.68 -12.73 22.98
CA MET A 1 -6.37 -11.50 22.23
C MET A 1 -6.55 -11.82 20.75
N THR A 2 -7.31 -11.02 20.01
CA THR A 2 -7.47 -11.19 18.56
C THR A 2 -6.19 -10.69 17.89
N THR A 3 -5.64 -11.44 16.92
CA THR A 3 -4.45 -10.99 16.19
C THR A 3 -4.81 -9.80 15.28
N PRO A 4 -3.85 -8.92 14.93
CA PRO A 4 -4.08 -7.84 13.98
C PRO A 4 -4.72 -8.33 12.66
N LEU A 5 -4.28 -9.49 12.18
CA LEU A 5 -4.84 -10.15 10.99
C LEU A 5 -6.31 -10.55 11.13
N ALA A 6 -6.68 -11.17 12.25
CA ALA A 6 -8.06 -11.58 12.47
C ALA A 6 -8.99 -10.36 12.60
N GLN A 7 -8.53 -9.28 13.22
CA GLN A 7 -9.27 -8.03 13.29
C GLN A 7 -9.42 -7.38 11.91
N ALA A 8 -8.34 -7.26 11.15
CA ALA A 8 -8.36 -6.66 9.81
C ALA A 8 -9.26 -7.42 8.83
N LYS A 9 -9.29 -8.76 8.90
CA LYS A 9 -10.21 -9.60 8.10
C LYS A 9 -11.68 -9.31 8.44
N ALA A 10 -12.01 -9.13 9.72
CA ALA A 10 -13.37 -8.77 10.15
C ALA A 10 -13.75 -7.35 9.70
N GLU A 11 -12.87 -6.38 9.92
CA GLU A 11 -13.07 -4.98 9.52
C GLU A 11 -13.19 -4.83 8.00
N TYR A 12 -12.41 -5.59 7.23
CA TYR A 12 -12.50 -5.63 5.77
C TYR A 12 -13.86 -6.17 5.30
N ALA A 13 -14.35 -7.25 5.92
CA ALA A 13 -15.67 -7.80 5.62
C ALA A 13 -16.81 -6.80 5.92
N GLU A 14 -16.64 -5.97 6.96
CA GLU A 14 -17.55 -4.89 7.34
C GLU A 14 -17.35 -3.59 6.56
N ARG A 15 -16.34 -3.54 5.67
CA ARG A 15 -15.97 -2.35 4.87
C ARG A 15 -15.58 -1.14 5.72
N ALA A 16 -14.94 -1.37 6.86
CA ALA A 16 -14.43 -0.29 7.69
C ALA A 16 -13.29 0.45 6.96
N ASP A 17 -13.31 1.78 6.97
CA ASP A 17 -12.33 2.61 6.23
C ASP A 17 -10.87 2.41 6.67
N PHE A 18 -10.66 1.96 7.92
CA PHE A 18 -9.36 1.83 8.56
C PHE A 18 -8.94 0.38 8.81
N TRP A 19 -9.56 -0.59 8.11
CA TRP A 19 -9.24 -2.01 8.23
C TRP A 19 -7.74 -2.38 8.13
N PRO A 20 -6.87 -1.68 7.35
CA PRO A 20 -5.46 -2.06 7.27
C PRO A 20 -4.60 -1.43 8.38
N ALA A 21 -5.14 -0.52 9.19
CA ALA A 21 -4.36 0.25 10.16
C ALA A 21 -3.63 -0.65 11.17
N GLY A 22 -4.32 -1.66 11.70
CA GLY A 22 -3.73 -2.62 12.64
C GLY A 22 -2.58 -3.44 12.03
N LEU A 23 -2.68 -3.79 10.74
CA LEU A 23 -1.65 -4.54 10.02
C LEU A 23 -0.40 -3.69 9.77
N VAL A 24 -0.60 -2.47 9.25
CA VAL A 24 0.50 -1.51 9.05
C VAL A 24 1.23 -1.26 10.36
N MET A 25 0.50 -1.04 11.45
CA MET A 25 1.11 -0.83 12.77
C MET A 25 1.88 -2.06 13.28
N ALA A 26 1.34 -3.26 13.09
CA ALA A 26 2.00 -4.50 13.52
C ALA A 26 3.35 -4.68 12.81
N LEU A 27 3.38 -4.50 11.49
CA LEU A 27 4.61 -4.59 10.69
C LEU A 27 5.63 -3.51 11.12
N GLU A 28 5.21 -2.25 11.19
CA GLU A 28 6.09 -1.15 11.58
C GLU A 28 6.65 -1.27 13.01
N THR A 29 5.92 -1.93 13.91
CA THR A 29 6.40 -2.19 15.27
C THR A 29 7.45 -3.28 15.29
N ALA A 30 7.29 -4.31 14.46
CA ALA A 30 8.22 -5.44 14.40
C ALA A 30 9.49 -5.10 13.62
N THR A 31 9.38 -4.37 12.51
CA THR A 31 10.54 -3.85 11.74
C THR A 31 10.14 -2.54 11.07
N PRO A 32 10.85 -1.42 11.33
CA PRO A 32 10.59 -0.16 10.65
C PRO A 32 10.57 -0.32 9.13
N HIS A 33 9.65 0.37 8.48
CA HIS A 33 9.50 0.44 7.02
C HIS A 33 8.94 -0.83 6.36
N SER A 34 8.75 -1.92 7.10
CA SER A 34 8.19 -3.16 6.54
C SER A 34 6.74 -3.00 6.09
N GLY A 35 6.01 -2.00 6.60
CA GLY A 35 4.70 -1.61 6.09
C GLY A 35 4.77 -1.10 4.65
N LEU A 36 5.79 -0.32 4.29
CA LEU A 36 5.96 0.14 2.90
C LEU A 36 6.22 -1.05 1.96
N VAL A 37 7.14 -1.93 2.35
CA VAL A 37 7.47 -3.14 1.57
C VAL A 37 6.22 -3.98 1.34
N TRP A 38 5.46 -4.25 2.40
CA TRP A 38 4.23 -5.04 2.30
C TRP A 38 3.20 -4.43 1.35
N VAL A 39 2.96 -3.11 1.43
CA VAL A 39 1.96 -2.48 0.56
C VAL A 39 2.42 -2.47 -0.91
N ILE A 40 3.71 -2.35 -1.17
CA ILE A 40 4.27 -2.50 -2.52
C ILE A 40 4.02 -3.91 -3.05
N GLU A 41 4.38 -4.94 -2.28
CA GLU A 41 4.13 -6.35 -2.64
C GLU A 41 2.63 -6.61 -2.87
N CYS A 42 1.74 -5.96 -2.11
CA CYS A 42 0.30 -6.05 -2.31
C CYS A 42 -0.18 -5.43 -3.63
N VAL A 43 0.37 -4.27 -4.01
CA VAL A 43 0.05 -3.63 -5.29
C VAL A 43 0.51 -4.51 -6.43
N GLU A 44 1.75 -4.97 -6.40
CA GLU A 44 2.36 -5.84 -7.41
C GLU A 44 1.54 -7.12 -7.61
N ALA A 45 1.25 -7.84 -6.52
CA ALA A 45 0.45 -9.06 -6.56
C ALA A 45 -0.95 -8.83 -7.14
N LEU A 46 -1.57 -7.68 -6.87
CA LEU A 46 -2.88 -7.34 -7.41
C LEU A 46 -2.82 -6.92 -8.89
N VAL A 47 -1.76 -6.26 -9.33
CA VAL A 47 -1.53 -5.94 -10.76
C VAL A 47 -1.36 -7.23 -11.55
N ASP A 48 -0.51 -8.14 -11.07
CA ASP A 48 -0.28 -9.44 -11.70
C ASP A 48 -1.56 -10.29 -11.79
N LEU A 49 -2.33 -10.31 -10.71
CA LEU A 49 -3.52 -11.13 -10.61
C LEU A 49 -4.70 -10.59 -11.41
N LEU A 50 -4.91 -9.27 -11.38
CA LEU A 50 -6.07 -8.64 -12.01
C LEU A 50 -5.82 -8.21 -13.45
N GLN A 51 -4.54 -8.13 -13.87
CA GLN A 51 -4.11 -7.76 -15.22
C GLN A 51 -4.87 -6.55 -15.79
N PRO A 52 -4.81 -5.38 -15.12
CA PRO A 52 -5.48 -4.17 -15.62
C PRO A 52 -4.92 -3.76 -16.98
N GLU A 53 -5.70 -3.02 -17.77
CA GLU A 53 -5.32 -2.61 -19.14
C GLU A 53 -3.99 -1.83 -19.19
N ASN A 54 -3.61 -1.17 -18.10
CA ASN A 54 -2.39 -0.39 -17.94
C ASN A 54 -1.30 -1.11 -17.11
N ALA A 55 -1.33 -2.44 -16.99
CA ALA A 55 -0.41 -3.23 -16.16
C ALA A 55 1.07 -2.87 -16.39
N ASP A 56 1.53 -2.76 -17.65
CA ASP A 56 2.92 -2.40 -17.96
C ASP A 56 3.33 -1.04 -17.37
N GLN A 57 2.43 -0.05 -17.41
CA GLN A 57 2.70 1.27 -16.85
C GLN A 57 2.69 1.24 -15.32
N LEU A 58 1.80 0.45 -14.71
CA LEU A 58 1.77 0.25 -13.27
C LEU A 58 3.07 -0.42 -12.80
N GLN A 59 3.53 -1.46 -13.49
CA GLN A 59 4.78 -2.14 -13.17
C GLN A 59 5.98 -1.20 -13.26
N GLN A 60 6.07 -0.37 -14.31
CA GLN A 60 7.12 0.65 -14.40
C GLN A 60 7.12 1.62 -13.21
N TRP A 61 5.95 1.96 -12.68
CA TRP A 61 5.87 2.82 -11.48
C TRP A 61 6.22 2.08 -10.20
N ILE A 62 5.89 0.79 -10.08
CA ILE A 62 6.33 -0.07 -8.98
C ILE A 62 7.86 -0.16 -8.97
N ASP A 63 8.48 -0.48 -10.11
CA ASP A 63 9.93 -0.57 -10.24
C ASP A 63 10.62 0.78 -9.89
N GLN A 64 10.01 1.90 -10.27
CA GLN A 64 10.52 3.24 -9.93
C GLN A 64 10.39 3.57 -8.45
N LEU A 65 9.34 3.06 -7.78
CA LEU A 65 9.09 3.31 -6.37
C LEU A 65 10.16 2.67 -5.47
N GLU A 66 10.68 1.50 -5.85
CA GLU A 66 11.76 0.82 -5.11
C GLU A 66 13.06 1.65 -5.05
N ALA A 67 13.28 2.51 -6.04
CA ALA A 67 14.44 3.40 -6.13
C ALA A 67 14.16 4.83 -5.64
N PHE A 68 12.95 5.13 -5.18
CA PHE A 68 12.48 6.48 -4.88
C PHE A 68 12.76 6.90 -3.42
N GLY A 69 13.02 8.18 -3.18
CA GLY A 69 13.14 8.73 -1.82
C GLY A 69 14.29 9.74 -1.59
N GLY A 70 15.12 10.03 -2.60
CA GLY A 70 16.22 11.00 -2.51
C GLY A 70 15.92 12.36 -3.14
N GLU A 71 14.70 12.57 -3.64
CA GLU A 71 14.27 13.73 -4.42
C GLU A 71 13.87 14.92 -3.54
N THR A 72 13.82 16.12 -4.15
CA THR A 72 13.24 17.31 -3.51
C THR A 72 11.72 17.16 -3.33
N GLU A 73 11.13 17.91 -2.40
CA GLU A 73 9.67 17.91 -2.18
C GLU A 73 8.91 18.24 -3.48
N GLU A 74 9.35 19.24 -4.24
CA GLU A 74 8.74 19.63 -5.51
C GLU A 74 8.78 18.51 -6.55
N ALA A 75 9.90 17.78 -6.64
CA ALA A 75 10.02 16.65 -7.56
C ALA A 75 9.12 15.48 -7.13
N ALA A 76 8.98 15.24 -5.83
CA ALA A 76 8.08 14.24 -5.30
C ALA A 76 6.61 14.60 -5.51
N GLU A 77 6.21 15.84 -5.27
CA GLU A 77 4.86 16.33 -5.55
C GLU A 77 4.51 16.24 -7.04
N GLU A 78 5.46 16.60 -7.92
CA GLU A 78 5.27 16.46 -9.36
C GLU A 78 5.11 14.99 -9.76
N LYS A 79 5.92 14.09 -9.19
CA LYS A 79 5.78 12.64 -9.42
C LYS A 79 4.41 12.12 -8.98
N VAL A 80 3.97 12.48 -7.78
CA VAL A 80 2.63 12.14 -7.26
C VAL A 80 1.55 12.68 -8.18
N ARG A 81 1.67 13.92 -8.66
CA ARG A 81 0.72 14.56 -9.59
C ARG A 81 0.65 13.87 -10.94
N GLN A 82 1.78 13.42 -11.48
CA GLN A 82 1.84 12.67 -12.75
C GLN A 82 1.13 11.32 -12.64
N ILE A 83 1.31 10.63 -11.51
CA ILE A 83 0.66 9.34 -11.26
C ILE A 83 -0.82 9.55 -10.94
N TRP A 84 -1.18 10.62 -10.23
CA TRP A 84 -2.56 10.88 -9.82
C TRP A 84 -3.51 10.89 -11.03
N PRO A 85 -4.55 10.04 -11.03
CA PRO A 85 -5.39 9.90 -12.19
C PRO A 85 -6.43 11.04 -12.27
N PRO A 86 -6.83 11.46 -13.49
CA PRO A 86 -7.92 12.43 -13.66
C PRO A 86 -9.30 11.83 -13.32
N THR A 87 -9.42 10.51 -13.34
CA THR A 87 -10.59 9.72 -12.95
C THR A 87 -10.22 8.77 -11.81
N HIS A 88 -11.20 8.20 -11.11
CA HIS A 88 -10.88 7.25 -10.02
C HIS A 88 -10.26 5.97 -10.59
N ASP A 89 -8.96 5.80 -10.38
CA ASP A 89 -8.18 4.59 -10.67
C ASP A 89 -7.47 4.16 -9.38
N PRO A 90 -7.95 3.10 -8.71
CA PRO A 90 -7.42 2.66 -7.42
C PRO A 90 -5.94 2.30 -7.43
N PHE A 91 -5.42 1.71 -8.51
CA PHE A 91 -3.99 1.37 -8.59
C PHE A 91 -3.13 2.63 -8.65
N ARG A 92 -3.53 3.59 -9.48
CA ARG A 92 -2.82 4.87 -9.59
C ARG A 92 -2.89 5.67 -8.29
N ILE A 93 -4.05 5.70 -7.63
CA ILE A 93 -4.18 6.38 -6.34
C ILE A 93 -3.31 5.69 -5.27
N ALA A 94 -3.30 4.35 -5.23
CA ALA A 94 -2.44 3.61 -4.32
C ALA A 94 -0.95 3.91 -4.56
N LEU A 95 -0.49 3.83 -5.81
CA LEU A 95 0.89 4.18 -6.16
C LEU A 95 1.23 5.63 -5.83
N ALA A 96 0.36 6.59 -6.12
CA ALA A 96 0.59 8.00 -5.76
C ALA A 96 0.75 8.19 -4.25
N ASN A 97 -0.06 7.50 -3.43
CA ASN A 97 0.11 7.51 -1.98
C ASN A 97 1.44 6.85 -1.57
N LEU A 98 1.87 5.78 -2.24
CA LEU A 98 3.12 5.10 -1.95
C LEU A 98 4.35 5.94 -2.29
N PHE A 99 4.37 6.65 -3.41
CA PHE A 99 5.43 7.62 -3.73
C PHE A 99 5.51 8.73 -2.68
N ALA A 100 4.37 9.26 -2.25
CA ALA A 100 4.33 10.23 -1.15
C ALA A 100 4.84 9.62 0.16
N ALA A 101 4.48 8.36 0.46
CA ALA A 101 4.90 7.66 1.67
C ALA A 101 6.42 7.46 1.69
N ALA A 102 6.99 6.97 0.58
CA ALA A 102 8.43 6.78 0.42
C ALA A 102 9.21 8.09 0.61
N TRP A 103 8.74 9.20 0.01
CA TRP A 103 9.38 10.50 0.21
C TRP A 103 9.32 10.98 1.66
N LYS A 104 8.13 10.90 2.31
CA LYS A 104 7.96 11.31 3.72
C LYS A 104 8.85 10.49 4.65
N LEU A 105 9.04 9.21 4.34
CA LEU A 105 9.90 8.31 5.09
C LEU A 105 11.37 8.74 5.03
N SER A 106 11.88 9.03 3.84
CA SER A 106 13.29 9.43 3.65
C SER A 106 13.65 10.80 4.20
N HIS A 107 12.65 11.65 4.46
CA HIS A 107 12.84 13.01 4.96
C HIS A 107 12.50 13.15 6.45
N ASP A 108 12.39 12.03 7.19
CA ASP A 108 12.08 11.96 8.62
C ASP A 108 10.87 12.81 9.04
N ILE A 109 9.86 12.87 8.15
CA ILE A 109 8.61 13.54 8.45
C ILE A 109 7.74 12.57 9.25
N SER A 110 7.16 13.06 10.35
CA SER A 110 6.28 12.32 11.29
C SER A 110 5.75 10.99 10.74
N GLY A 111 6.15 9.87 11.36
CA GLY A 111 5.73 8.53 10.95
C GLY A 111 4.21 8.31 10.92
N SER A 112 3.41 9.22 11.51
CA SER A 112 1.94 9.21 11.38
C SER A 112 1.47 9.52 9.96
N THR A 113 2.08 10.49 9.27
CA THR A 113 1.73 10.85 7.88
C THR A 113 2.09 9.74 6.92
N TYR A 114 3.31 9.20 7.06
CA TYR A 114 3.78 8.04 6.31
C TYR A 114 2.80 6.84 6.42
N ARG A 115 2.45 6.42 7.65
CA ARG A 115 1.52 5.30 7.86
C ARG A 115 0.11 5.59 7.33
N SER A 116 -0.36 6.84 7.44
CA SER A 116 -1.66 7.22 6.89
C SER A 116 -1.71 7.06 5.37
N LEU A 117 -0.61 7.34 4.67
CA LEU A 117 -0.51 7.14 3.22
C LEU A 117 -0.55 5.66 2.85
N LEU A 118 0.12 4.79 3.62
CA LEU A 118 0.02 3.33 3.43
C LEU A 118 -1.41 2.81 3.63
N ILE A 119 -2.08 3.28 4.69
CA ILE A 119 -3.48 2.92 5.00
C ILE A 119 -4.40 3.35 3.85
N ASN A 120 -4.23 4.57 3.34
CA ASN A 120 -5.01 5.07 2.20
C ASN A 120 -4.78 4.21 0.95
N ALA A 121 -3.54 3.84 0.64
CA ALA A 121 -3.25 2.98 -0.51
C ALA A 121 -3.99 1.65 -0.42
N LEU A 122 -3.90 0.96 0.71
CA LEU A 122 -4.61 -0.32 0.91
C LEU A 122 -6.13 -0.18 0.93
N ARG A 123 -6.66 0.93 1.47
CA ARG A 123 -8.10 1.20 1.44
C ARG A 123 -8.62 1.26 0.00
N GLU A 124 -7.91 1.97 -0.88
CA GLU A 124 -8.31 2.09 -2.29
C GLU A 124 -8.24 0.74 -3.01
N LEU A 125 -7.15 -0.02 -2.83
CA LEU A 125 -7.02 -1.37 -3.41
C LEU A 125 -8.11 -2.32 -2.89
N GLY A 126 -8.36 -2.30 -1.58
CA GLY A 126 -9.36 -3.11 -0.92
C GLY A 126 -10.79 -2.82 -1.41
N ALA A 127 -11.06 -1.61 -1.89
CA ALA A 127 -12.35 -1.20 -2.43
C ALA A 127 -12.57 -1.64 -3.90
N MET A 128 -11.54 -2.13 -4.59
CA MET A 128 -11.65 -2.57 -5.98
C MET A 128 -12.60 -3.76 -6.14
N PRO A 129 -13.43 -3.83 -7.20
CA PRO A 129 -14.28 -4.99 -7.46
C PRO A 129 -13.52 -6.33 -7.49
N GLY A 130 -12.35 -6.38 -8.15
CA GLY A 130 -11.52 -7.59 -8.23
C GLY A 130 -10.96 -8.01 -6.87
N CYS A 131 -10.41 -7.08 -6.10
CA CYS A 131 -9.93 -7.34 -4.74
C CYS A 131 -11.07 -7.84 -3.83
N ARG A 132 -12.25 -7.22 -3.93
CA ARG A 132 -13.46 -7.63 -3.19
C ARG A 132 -13.94 -9.03 -3.57
N ALA A 133 -13.91 -9.37 -4.86
CA ALA A 133 -14.30 -10.71 -5.32
C ALA A 133 -13.40 -11.82 -4.75
N LEU A 134 -12.13 -11.49 -4.49
CA LEU A 134 -11.13 -12.39 -3.91
C LEU A 134 -11.00 -12.24 -2.39
N GLY A 135 -11.84 -11.41 -1.76
CA GLY A 135 -11.84 -11.21 -0.30
C GLY A 135 -10.53 -10.65 0.26
N GLY A 136 -9.75 -9.90 -0.54
CA GLY A 136 -8.45 -9.37 -0.11
C GLY A 136 -7.36 -10.43 0.11
N ALA A 137 -7.53 -11.66 -0.40
CA ALA A 137 -6.62 -12.78 -0.14
C ALA A 137 -5.12 -12.45 -0.38
N PRO A 138 -4.71 -11.83 -1.52
CA PRO A 138 -3.30 -11.47 -1.71
C PRO A 138 -2.73 -10.58 -0.60
N ILE A 139 -3.53 -9.62 -0.13
CA ILE A 139 -3.10 -8.67 0.91
C ILE A 139 -2.85 -9.39 2.24
N PHE A 140 -3.77 -10.29 2.62
CA PHE A 140 -3.68 -11.01 3.87
C PHE A 140 -2.61 -12.09 3.86
N GLU A 141 -2.43 -12.81 2.75
CA GLU A 141 -1.40 -13.84 2.62
C GLU A 141 0.01 -13.23 2.66
N LEU A 142 0.22 -12.09 2.00
CA LEU A 142 1.50 -11.38 2.04
C LEU A 142 1.82 -10.86 3.44
N PHE A 143 0.82 -10.40 4.20
CA PHE A 143 1.01 -10.02 5.60
C PHE A 143 1.53 -11.20 6.43
N GLU A 144 0.91 -12.38 6.32
CA GLU A 144 1.32 -13.59 7.06
C GLU A 144 2.75 -14.02 6.70
N GLN A 145 3.12 -13.94 5.41
CA GLN A 145 4.48 -14.24 4.96
C GLN A 145 5.50 -13.26 5.56
N LEU A 146 5.22 -11.96 5.52
CA LEU A 146 6.15 -10.95 5.98
C LEU A 146 6.28 -10.95 7.52
N GLU A 147 5.18 -11.12 8.24
CA GLU A 147 5.21 -11.32 9.70
C GLU A 147 6.00 -12.59 10.08
N GLY A 148 5.87 -13.67 9.30
CA GLY A 148 6.61 -14.91 9.50
C GLY A 148 8.12 -14.80 9.24
N ARG A 149 8.55 -13.96 8.29
CA ARG A 149 9.98 -13.68 8.01
C ARG A 149 10.68 -12.92 9.15
N GLN A 150 9.93 -12.30 10.06
CA GLN A 150 10.46 -11.47 11.15
C GLN A 150 10.62 -12.22 12.48
N ARG A 151 10.27 -13.51 12.57
CA ARG A 151 10.40 -14.35 13.78
C ARG A 151 11.62 -15.26 13.72
#